data_AF-A0A8S0FXP7-F1
#
_entry.id   AF-A0A8S0FXP7-F1
#
_cell.length_a   1.000
_cell.length_b   1.000
_cell.length_c   1.000
_cell.angle_alpha   90.00
_cell.angle_beta   90.00
_cell.angle_gamma   90.00
#
_symmetry.space_group_name_H-M   'P 1'
#
loop_
_entity.id
_entity.type
_entity.pdbx_description
1 polymer ?
#
loop_
_entity_poly.entity_id
_entity_poly.type
_entity_poly.pdbx_seq_one_letter_code
_entity_poly.pdbx_strand_id
1 'polypeptide(L)'
;MNPAIKTAINIVGSQKKLGAACEVSQQAVYKWLHNKAKVSPEHVGSIVTATGGVVKAYQIRPDLPKLFPHTVKLIYITRKERSLNFHFTLFNNKQST
;
A
#
# COMPACT_ATOMS: atom_id res chain seq x y z
N MET A 1 -20.09 -5.23 -1.55
CA MET A 1 -19.19 -4.74 -0.48
C MET A 1 -17.77 -4.69 -1.01
N ASN A 2 -16.99 -3.68 -0.63
CA ASN A 2 -15.57 -3.58 -0.95
C ASN A 2 -14.77 -4.62 -0.14
N PRO A 3 -14.12 -5.61 -0.77
CA PRO A 3 -13.42 -6.67 -0.06
C PRO A 3 -12.19 -6.16 0.70
N ALA A 4 -11.46 -5.18 0.17
CA ALA A 4 -10.27 -4.62 0.83
C ALA A 4 -10.64 -3.93 2.16
N ILE A 5 -11.71 -3.14 2.14
CA ILE A 5 -12.22 -2.47 3.35
C ILE A 5 -12.81 -3.47 4.34
N LYS A 6 -13.50 -4.51 3.87
CA LYS A 6 -14.00 -5.59 4.73
C LYS A 6 -12.86 -6.29 5.47
N THR A 7 -11.79 -6.64 4.77
CA THR A 7 -10.59 -7.23 5.39
C THR A 7 -9.94 -6.26 6.37
N ALA A 8 -9.83 -4.98 6.02
CA ALA A 8 -9.29 -3.98 6.94
C ALA A 8 -10.10 -3.88 8.25
N ILE A 9 -11.42 -3.86 8.15
CA ILE A 9 -12.33 -3.85 9.31
C ILE A 9 -12.14 -5.12 10.15
N ASN A 10 -12.00 -6.29 9.53
CA ASN A 10 -11.80 -7.55 10.25
C ASN A 10 -10.47 -7.58 11.00
N ILE A 11 -9.40 -7.04 10.43
CA ILE A 11 -8.07 -6.97 11.07
C ILE A 11 -8.08 -5.98 12.23
N VAL A 12 -8.63 -4.78 12.02
CA VAL A 12 -8.68 -3.73 13.04
C VAL A 12 -9.75 -4.02 14.11
N GLY A 13 -10.75 -4.85 13.77
CA GLY A 13 -11.79 -5.38 14.64
C GLY A 13 -13.16 -4.70 14.51
N SER A 14 -13.24 -3.43 14.09
CA SER A 14 -14.54 -2.78 13.84
C SER A 14 -14.43 -1.54 12.94
N GLN A 15 -15.56 -1.11 12.37
CA GLN A 15 -15.62 0.10 11.55
C GLN A 15 -15.28 1.36 12.36
N LYS A 16 -15.68 1.41 13.64
CA LYS A 16 -15.38 2.53 14.54
C LYS A 16 -13.87 2.62 14.82
N LYS A 17 -13.22 1.48 15.09
CA LYS A 17 -11.77 1.42 15.30
C LYS A 17 -10.98 1.81 14.03
N LEU A 18 -11.41 1.31 12.87
CA LEU A 18 -10.79 1.69 11.59
C LEU A 18 -10.98 3.19 11.30
N GLY A 19 -12.15 3.75 11.61
CA GLY A 19 -12.42 5.18 11.50
C GLY A 19 -11.50 6.00 12.41
N ALA A 20 -11.38 5.62 13.68
CA ALA A 20 -10.47 6.27 14.62
C ALA A 20 -9.00 6.24 14.16
N ALA A 21 -8.53 5.10 13.63
CA ALA A 21 -7.17 4.98 13.10
C ALA A 21 -6.91 5.85 11.84
N CYS A 22 -7.96 6.23 11.13
CA CYS A 22 -7.88 7.09 9.95
C CYS A 22 -8.37 8.51 10.21
N GLU A 23 -8.71 8.84 11.47
CA GLU A 23 -9.29 10.14 11.88
C GLU A 23 -10.58 10.51 11.12
N VAL A 24 -11.39 9.51 10.79
CA VAL A 24 -12.69 9.69 10.11
C VAL A 24 -13.84 9.09 10.91
N SER A 25 -15.07 9.51 10.56
CA SER A 25 -16.28 8.94 11.15
C SER A 25 -16.52 7.48 10.73
N GLN A 26 -17.22 6.72 11.58
CA GLN A 26 -17.65 5.35 11.24
C GLN A 26 -18.55 5.35 9.99
N GLN A 27 -19.34 6.40 9.76
CA GLN A 27 -20.16 6.55 8.56
C GLN A 27 -19.31 6.68 7.29
N ALA A 28 -18.14 7.32 7.35
CA ALA A 28 -17.22 7.36 6.21
C ALA A 28 -16.74 5.94 5.85
N VAL A 29 -16.34 5.16 6.86
CA VAL A 29 -15.94 3.76 6.67
C VAL A 29 -17.08 2.91 6.10
N TYR A 30 -18.31 3.12 6.58
CA TYR A 30 -19.49 2.47 6.02
C TYR A 30 -19.67 2.81 4.53
N LYS A 31 -19.53 4.08 4.14
CA LYS A 31 -19.62 4.50 2.73
C LYS A 31 -18.53 3.82 1.88
N TRP A 32 -17.31 3.66 2.39
CA TRP A 32 -16.24 2.94 1.72
C TRP A 32 -16.54 1.45 1.56
N LEU A 33 -17.05 0.80 2.62
CA LEU A 33 -17.41 -0.62 2.59
C LEU A 33 -18.52 -0.93 1.57
N HIS A 34 -19.47 -0.01 1.42
CA HIS A 34 -20.60 -0.17 0.49
C HIS A 34 -20.37 0.49 -0.87
N ASN A 35 -19.15 0.93 -1.18
CA ASN A 35 -18.80 1.64 -2.42
C ASN A 35 -19.66 2.89 -2.70
N LYS A 36 -20.25 3.50 -1.67
CA LYS A 36 -21.00 4.76 -1.78
C LYS A 36 -20.05 5.97 -1.87
N ALA A 37 -18.81 5.82 -1.41
CA ALA A 37 -17.75 6.79 -1.56
C ALA A 37 -16.40 6.08 -1.73
N LYS A 38 -15.47 6.71 -2.44
CA LYS A 38 -14.08 6.25 -2.52
C LYS A 38 -13.30 6.73 -1.30
N VAL A 39 -12.26 5.99 -0.92
CA VAL A 39 -11.31 6.43 0.12
C VAL A 39 -10.44 7.56 -0.45
N SER A 40 -10.33 8.68 0.25
CA SER A 40 -9.39 9.75 -0.12
C SER A 40 -7.96 9.23 -0.10
N PRO A 41 -7.08 9.65 -1.05
CA PRO A 41 -5.71 9.15 -1.11
C PRO A 41 -4.92 9.33 0.20
N GLU A 42 -5.20 10.39 0.95
CA GLU A 42 -4.59 10.69 2.25
C GLU A 42 -4.84 9.61 3.32
N HIS A 43 -6.02 8.99 3.35
CA HIS A 43 -6.36 7.95 4.32
C HIS A 43 -5.89 6.56 3.89
N VAL A 44 -5.46 6.38 2.63
CA VAL A 44 -4.99 5.08 2.15
C VAL A 44 -3.77 4.63 2.95
N GLY A 45 -2.84 5.54 3.24
CA GLY A 45 -1.68 5.25 4.09
C GLY A 45 -2.07 4.78 5.48
N SER A 46 -3.01 5.48 6.13
CA SER A 46 -3.50 5.13 7.47
C SER A 46 -4.15 3.74 7.51
N ILE A 47 -4.93 3.36 6.48
CA ILE A 47 -5.52 2.01 6.41
C ILE A 47 -4.44 0.94 6.25
N VAL A 48 -3.42 1.16 5.41
CA VAL A 48 -2.31 0.22 5.24
C VAL A 48 -1.58 0.04 6.57
N THR A 49 -1.25 1.13 7.26
CA THR A 49 -0.59 1.09 8.58
C THR A 49 -1.45 0.39 9.63
N ALA A 50 -2.74 0.73 9.72
CA ALA A 50 -3.67 0.13 10.68
C ALA A 50 -3.87 -1.39 10.46
N THR A 51 -3.66 -1.86 9.23
CA THR A 51 -3.74 -3.30 8.89
C THR A 51 -2.39 -4.01 8.89
N GLY A 52 -1.32 -3.36 9.38
CA GLY A 52 0.03 -3.92 9.37
C GLY A 52 0.55 -4.23 7.97
N GLY A 53 0.04 -3.54 6.95
CA GLY A 53 0.40 -3.76 5.55
C GLY A 53 -0.22 -4.99 4.90
N VAL A 54 -1.18 -5.67 5.55
CA VAL A 54 -1.91 -6.80 4.95
C VAL A 54 -2.80 -6.32 3.79
N VAL A 55 -3.55 -5.24 4.00
CA VAL A 55 -4.28 -4.57 2.92
C VAL A 55 -3.33 -3.60 2.23
N LYS A 56 -3.13 -3.76 0.92
CA LYS A 56 -2.23 -2.91 0.14
C LYS A 56 -2.95 -1.70 -0.44
N ALA A 57 -2.23 -0.59 -0.60
CA ALA A 57 -2.78 0.66 -1.13
C ALA A 57 -3.45 0.50 -2.51
N TYR A 58 -2.84 -0.28 -3.42
CA TYR A 58 -3.38 -0.54 -4.75
C TYR A 58 -4.70 -1.33 -4.72
N GLN A 59 -4.98 -2.08 -3.64
CA GLN A 59 -6.25 -2.80 -3.47
C GLN A 59 -7.39 -1.87 -3.02
N ILE A 60 -7.05 -0.76 -2.36
CA ILE A 60 -8.01 0.24 -1.87
C ILE A 60 -8.35 1.23 -2.99
N ARG A 61 -7.33 1.70 -3.73
CA ARG A 61 -7.47 2.66 -4.84
C ARG A 61 -6.77 2.12 -6.11
N PRO A 62 -7.32 1.08 -6.76
CA PRO A 62 -6.78 0.57 -8.03
C PRO A 62 -6.90 1.60 -9.18
N ASP A 63 -7.73 2.63 -9.01
CA ASP A 63 -7.90 3.75 -9.94
C ASP A 63 -6.72 4.73 -9.96
N LEU A 64 -5.80 4.66 -8.98
CA LEU A 64 -4.64 5.54 -8.87
C LEU A 64 -3.31 4.78 -8.95
N PRO A 65 -3.01 4.08 -10.07
CA PRO A 65 -1.80 3.26 -10.20
C PRO A 65 -0.50 4.07 -10.17
N LYS A 66 -0.56 5.37 -10.48
CA LYS A 66 0.60 6.28 -10.37
C LYS A 66 0.97 6.58 -8.92
N LEU A 67 -0.02 6.69 -8.04
CA LEU A 67 0.17 6.97 -6.61
C LEU A 67 0.38 5.68 -5.80
N PHE A 68 -0.32 4.61 -6.18
CA PHE A 68 -0.27 3.31 -5.50
C PHE A 68 0.15 2.23 -6.50
N PRO A 69 1.44 2.13 -6.84
CA PRO A 69 1.92 1.17 -7.81
C PRO A 69 1.73 -0.27 -7.31
N HIS A 70 1.44 -1.16 -8.25
CA HIS A 70 1.44 -2.59 -7.98
C HIS A 70 2.86 -3.04 -7.66
N THR A 71 3.02 -3.74 -6.54
CA THR A 71 4.32 -4.20 -6.01
C THR A 71 5.14 -5.00 -7.02
N VAL A 72 4.50 -5.59 -8.04
CA VAL A 72 5.16 -6.31 -9.12
C VAL A 72 6.16 -5.42 -9.88
N LYS A 73 5.88 -4.12 -10.06
CA LYS A 73 6.80 -3.23 -10.81
C LYS A 73 8.09 -2.90 -10.07
N LEU A 74 8.04 -2.80 -8.74
CA LEU A 74 9.20 -2.37 -7.94
C LEU A 74 10.29 -3.45 -7.87
N ILE A 75 9.92 -4.73 -7.86
CA ILE A 75 10.88 -5.85 -7.82
C ILE A 75 11.75 -5.89 -9.09
N TYR A 76 11.17 -5.59 -10.26
CA TYR A 76 11.93 -5.56 -11.53
C TYR A 76 12.90 -4.38 -11.61
N ILE A 77 12.52 -3.19 -11.11
CA ILE A 77 13.38 -2.00 -11.13
C ILE A 77 14.53 -2.14 -10.12
N THR A 78 14.23 -2.52 -8.87
CA THR A 78 15.26 -2.71 -7.84
C THR A 78 16.22 -3.86 -8.16
N ARG A 79 15.76 -4.92 -8.83
CA ARG A 79 16.64 -6.01 -9.28
C ARG A 79 17.59 -5.57 -10.40
N LYS A 80 17.15 -4.71 -11.32
CA LYS A 80 18.02 -4.14 -12.36
C LYS A 80 19.09 -3.22 -11.77
N GLU A 81 18.72 -2.34 -10.83
CA GLU A 81 19.68 -1.45 -10.15
C GLU A 81 20.65 -2.22 -9.25
N ARG A 82 20.20 -3.26 -8.52
CA ARG A 82 21.11 -4.15 -7.77
C ARG A 82 22.07 -4.91 -8.69
N SER A 83 21.62 -5.38 -9.85
CA SER A 83 22.49 -6.07 -10.82
C SER A 83 23.55 -5.16 -11.43
N LEU A 84 23.21 -3.90 -11.72
CA LEU A 84 24.16 -2.89 -12.21
C LEU A 84 25.14 -2.47 -11.13
N ASN A 85 24.67 -2.23 -9.91
CA ASN A 85 25.53 -1.86 -8.78
C ASN A 85 26.49 -2.99 -8.39
N PHE A 86 26.04 -4.25 -8.41
CA PHE A 86 26.89 -5.42 -8.12
C PHE A 86 27.99 -5.61 -9.19
N HIS A 87 27.66 -5.44 -10.47
CA HIS A 87 28.66 -5.52 -11.54
C HIS A 87 29.69 -4.38 -11.43
N PHE A 88 29.22 -3.16 -11.10
CA PHE A 88 30.10 -2.00 -10.91
C PHE A 88 31.03 -2.15 -9.70
N THR A 89 30.56 -2.74 -8.59
CA THR A 89 31.43 -3.00 -7.43
C THR A 89 32.50 -4.05 -7.73
N LEU A 90 32.15 -5.12 -8.45
CA LEU A 90 33.10 -6.17 -8.81
C LEU A 90 34.20 -5.67 -9.77
N PHE A 91 33.85 -4.77 -10.69
CA PHE A 91 34.79 -4.21 -11.67
C PHE A 91 35.83 -3.29 -11.01
N ASN A 92 35.41 -2.41 -10.09
CA ASN A 92 36.34 -1.50 -9.41
C ASN A 92 37.32 -2.23 -8.48
N ASN A 93 36.92 -3.36 -7.90
CA ASN A 93 37.79 -4.15 -7.03
C ASN A 93 38.84 -4.98 -7.80
N LYS A 94 38.68 -5.14 -9.13
CA LYS A 94 39.59 -5.92 -9.99
C LYS A 94 40.67 -5.06 -10.66
N GLN A 95 40.56 -3.73 -10.61
CA GLN A 95 41.48 -2.78 -11.24
C GLN A 95 42.51 -2.18 -10.25
N SER A 96 42.49 -2.59 -8.98
CA SER A 96 43.35 -2.06 -7.90
C SER A 96 44.40 -3.08 -7.40
N THR A 97 44.79 -4.04 -8.24
CA THR A 97 45.88 -5.00 -8.01
C THR A 97 46.75 -5.09 -9.26
#